data_AF-A0A0X3U4K8-F1
#
_entry.id   AF-A0A0X3U4K8-F1
#
_cell.length_a   1.000
_cell.length_b   1.000
_cell.length_c   1.000
_cell.angle_alpha   90.00
_cell.angle_beta   90.00
_cell.angle_gamma   90.00
#
_symmetry.space_group_name_H-M   'P 1'
#
loop_
_entity.id
_entity.type
_entity.pdbx_description
1 polymer ?
#
loop_
_entity_poly.entity_id
_entity_poly.type
_entity_poly.pdbx_seq_one_letter_code
_entity_poly.pdbx_strand_id
1 'polypeptide(L)'
;MLNKSQSISARLSPEDYAYLMSIDRNGAVTQSEKVRELIAMARESAGAGSFALAYLTSTEAMLPVRARYAEGTERSLLVEAVMDLVSEGAAAIQSCANQQDMVPALEKRALPAIDAFLNKLRLLSLAAGTDRPSPDIGQTLREYLQPLDKSSR
;
A
#
# COMPACT_ATOMS: atom_id res chain seq x y z
N MET A 1 28.16 -7.74 -2.03
CA MET A 1 28.24 -6.31 -1.64
C MET A 1 26.84 -5.74 -1.74
N LEU A 2 26.13 -5.61 -0.60
CA LEU A 2 24.78 -5.05 -0.55
C LEU A 2 24.85 -3.52 -0.66
N ASN A 3 24.03 -2.98 -1.57
CA ASN A 3 24.05 -1.60 -2.04
C ASN A 3 23.94 -0.55 -0.92
N LYS A 4 24.63 0.58 -1.15
CA LYS A 4 24.70 1.80 -0.33
C LYS A 4 23.44 2.02 0.53
N SER A 5 23.54 1.74 1.82
CA SER A 5 22.47 2.03 2.77
C SER A 5 22.25 3.54 2.84
N GLN A 6 21.06 4.00 2.47
CA GLN A 6 20.63 5.34 2.86
C GLN A 6 20.71 5.44 4.39
N SER A 7 21.46 6.41 4.91
CA SER A 7 21.57 6.63 6.35
C SER A 7 20.28 7.28 6.86
N ILE A 8 19.59 6.62 7.77
CA ILE A 8 18.41 7.16 8.45
C ILE A 8 18.88 7.78 9.76
N SER A 9 18.64 9.08 9.95
CA SER A 9 18.86 9.75 11.23
C SER A 9 17.56 9.73 12.05
N ALA A 10 17.55 9.00 13.16
CA ALA A 10 16.44 8.99 14.11
C ALA A 10 16.80 9.85 15.34
N ARG A 11 15.88 10.72 15.76
CA ARG A 11 16.00 11.42 17.05
C ARG A 11 15.33 10.57 18.12
N LEU A 12 16.11 10.15 19.11
CA LEU A 12 15.64 9.41 20.28
C LEU A 12 15.69 10.31 21.50
N SER A 13 14.81 10.08 22.47
CA SER A 13 14.97 10.68 23.79
C SER A 13 16.27 10.15 24.44
N PRO A 14 16.87 10.87 25.41
CA PRO A 14 18.06 10.39 26.12
C PRO A 14 17.84 9.03 26.80
N GLU A 15 16.63 8.80 27.29
CA GLU A 15 16.19 7.55 27.95
C GLU A 15 16.12 6.40 26.95
N ASP A 16 15.50 6.62 25.79
CA ASP A 16 15.40 5.61 24.72
C ASP A 16 16.77 5.29 24.12
N TYR A 17 17.66 6.27 24.02
CA TYR A 17 19.03 6.06 23.56
C TYR A 17 19.82 5.20 24.55
N ALA A 18 19.73 5.49 25.86
CA ALA A 18 20.38 4.70 26.90
C ALA A 18 19.87 3.25 26.88
N TYR A 19 18.56 3.07 26.74
CA TYR A 19 17.93 1.76 26.60
C TYR A 19 18.46 1.02 25.36
N LEU A 20 18.44 1.64 24.18
CA LEU A 20 18.97 1.07 22.94
C LEU A 20 20.44 0.61 23.08
N MET A 21 21.28 1.41 23.75
CA MET A 21 22.69 1.08 23.95
C MET A 21 22.88 -0.09 24.91
N SER A 22 21.98 -0.28 25.88
CA SER A 22 22.01 -1.37 26.85
C SER A 22 21.57 -2.74 26.30
N ILE A 23 21.03 -2.80 25.08
CA ILE A 23 20.63 -4.06 24.45
C ILE A 23 21.87 -4.74 23.89
N ASP A 24 22.39 -5.76 24.58
CA ASP A 24 23.54 -6.57 24.13
C ASP A 24 23.15 -7.86 23.40
N ARG A 25 21.85 -8.07 23.14
CA ARG A 25 21.33 -9.29 22.49
C ARG A 25 21.25 -9.13 20.97
N ASN A 26 21.48 -10.26 20.28
CA ASN A 26 21.22 -10.54 18.86
C ASN A 26 22.32 -10.23 17.82
N GLY A 27 23.54 -9.89 18.23
CA GLY A 27 24.68 -9.82 17.30
C GLY A 27 24.77 -8.55 16.45
N ALA A 28 23.85 -7.59 16.62
CA ALA A 28 23.99 -6.23 16.13
C ALA A 28 25.06 -5.46 16.94
N VAL A 29 26.18 -5.13 16.31
CA VAL A 29 27.36 -4.54 16.98
C VAL A 29 27.28 -3.01 16.96
N THR A 30 26.70 -2.44 15.90
CA THR A 30 26.62 -0.99 15.71
C THR A 30 25.25 -0.41 16.05
N GLN A 31 25.20 0.88 16.40
CA GLN A 31 23.95 1.58 16.71
C GLN A 31 22.93 1.47 15.56
N SER A 32 23.39 1.62 14.32
CA SER A 32 22.53 1.51 13.13
C SER A 32 22.01 0.10 12.90
N GLU A 33 22.76 -0.94 13.29
CA GLU A 33 22.26 -2.32 13.26
C GLU A 33 21.21 -2.57 14.34
N LYS A 34 21.45 -2.10 15.58
CA LYS A 34 20.47 -2.23 16.68
C LYS A 34 19.14 -1.56 16.33
N VAL A 35 19.18 -0.36 15.73
CA VAL A 35 17.97 0.34 15.25
C VAL A 35 17.30 -0.44 14.12
N ARG A 36 18.04 -0.95 13.14
CA ARG A 36 17.47 -1.74 12.04
C ARG A 36 16.81 -3.02 12.54
N GLU A 37 17.42 -3.68 13.52
CA GLU A 37 16.89 -4.90 14.09
C GLU A 37 15.65 -4.63 14.94
N LEU A 38 15.62 -3.56 15.73
CA LEU A 38 14.41 -3.13 16.43
C LEU A 38 13.28 -2.77 15.47
N ILE A 39 13.58 -2.12 14.34
CA ILE A 39 12.59 -1.87 13.28
C ILE A 39 12.10 -3.20 12.71
N ALA A 40 12.99 -4.16 12.42
CA ALA A 40 12.59 -5.48 11.92
C ALA A 40 11.69 -6.22 12.92
N MET A 41 12.09 -6.28 14.20
CA MET A 41 11.31 -6.90 15.27
C MET A 41 9.98 -6.18 15.52
N ALA A 42 9.93 -4.85 15.40
CA ALA A 42 8.70 -4.08 15.49
C ALA A 42 7.80 -4.33 14.28
N ARG A 43 8.37 -4.47 13.07
CA ARG A 43 7.63 -4.86 11.86
C ARG A 43 7.05 -6.27 12.00
N GLU A 44 7.79 -7.21 12.60
CA GLU A 44 7.33 -8.57 12.89
C GLU A 44 6.28 -8.61 14.01
N SER A 45 6.45 -7.80 15.07
CA SER A 45 5.55 -7.75 16.24
C SER A 45 4.26 -6.96 15.99
N ALA A 46 4.24 -6.02 15.04
CA ALA A 46 3.04 -5.27 14.66
C ALA A 46 1.98 -6.13 13.96
N GLY A 47 2.32 -7.38 13.60
CA GLY A 47 1.42 -8.36 13.01
C GLY A 47 1.02 -8.02 11.57
N ALA A 48 0.74 -9.05 10.78
CA ALA A 48 0.32 -8.93 9.38
C ALA A 48 -1.01 -8.18 9.14
N GLY A 49 -1.67 -7.67 10.20
CA GLY A 49 -2.93 -6.93 10.12
C GLY A 49 -2.78 -5.41 9.91
N SER A 50 -1.57 -4.85 10.01
CA SER A 50 -1.37 -3.41 9.82
C SER A 50 -1.36 -3.02 8.34
N PHE A 51 -2.41 -2.34 7.89
CA PHE A 51 -2.50 -1.83 6.51
C PHE A 51 -1.33 -0.92 6.14
N ALA A 52 -0.83 -0.09 7.06
CA ALA A 52 0.30 0.79 6.78
C ALA A 52 1.58 0.01 6.44
N LEU A 53 1.81 -1.11 7.13
CA LEU A 53 2.95 -1.98 6.89
C LEU A 53 2.80 -2.73 5.56
N ALA A 54 1.61 -3.26 5.30
CA ALA A 54 1.27 -3.91 4.03
C ALA A 54 1.40 -2.93 2.85
N TYR A 55 1.03 -1.67 3.04
CA TYR A 55 1.18 -0.62 2.04
C TYR A 55 2.65 -0.29 1.77
N LEU A 56 3.46 -0.11 2.81
CA LEU A 56 4.88 0.17 2.67
C LEU A 56 5.61 -0.97 1.95
N THR A 57 5.37 -2.21 2.37
CA THR A 57 6.01 -3.40 1.77
C THR A 57 5.58 -3.61 0.31
N SER A 58 4.29 -3.47 0.02
CA SER A 58 3.75 -3.53 -1.33
C SER A 58 4.32 -2.44 -2.25
N THR A 59 4.43 -1.22 -1.74
CA THR A 59 4.99 -0.08 -2.48
C THR A 59 6.50 -0.26 -2.69
N GLU A 60 7.23 -0.72 -1.67
CA GLU A 60 8.67 -1.05 -1.76
C GLU A 60 8.92 -2.10 -2.85
N ALA A 61 8.06 -3.13 -2.94
CA ALA A 61 8.16 -4.15 -3.98
C ALA A 61 7.95 -3.59 -5.41
N MET A 62 7.20 -2.49 -5.56
CA MET A 62 6.98 -1.82 -6.85
C MET A 62 8.04 -0.77 -7.19
N LEU A 63 8.94 -0.41 -6.27
CA LEU A 63 9.97 0.60 -6.52
C LEU A 63 10.85 0.32 -7.76
N PRO A 64 11.33 -0.91 -8.02
CA PRO A 64 12.14 -1.18 -9.20
C PRO A 64 11.38 -0.95 -10.51
N VAL A 65 10.08 -1.28 -10.52
CA VAL A 65 9.21 -1.07 -11.69
C VAL A 65 8.96 0.42 -11.90
N ARG A 66 8.64 1.15 -10.82
CA ARG A 66 8.45 2.61 -10.86
C ARG A 66 9.71 3.35 -11.27
N ALA A 67 10.88 2.92 -10.82
CA ALA A 67 12.16 3.53 -11.19
C ALA A 67 12.43 3.38 -12.69
N ARG A 68 12.29 2.16 -13.23
CA ARG A 68 12.43 1.90 -14.68
C ARG A 68 11.43 2.68 -15.52
N TYR A 69 10.21 2.82 -15.01
CA TYR A 69 9.17 3.60 -15.66
C TYR A 69 9.48 5.11 -15.63
N ALA A 70 10.00 5.63 -14.52
CA ALA A 70 10.36 7.04 -14.36
C ALA A 70 11.55 7.47 -15.24
N GLU A 71 12.45 6.53 -15.57
CA GLU A 71 13.55 6.69 -16.53
C GLU A 71 13.07 6.71 -18.00
N GLY A 72 11.84 6.27 -18.26
CA GLY A 72 11.24 6.28 -19.59
C GLY A 72 10.87 7.68 -20.09
N THR A 73 10.89 7.86 -21.40
CA THR A 73 10.57 9.14 -22.07
C THR A 73 9.09 9.49 -22.06
N GLU A 74 8.21 8.48 -21.97
CA GLU A 74 6.76 8.67 -21.99
C GLU A 74 6.14 8.25 -20.65
N ARG A 75 5.53 9.22 -19.97
CA ARG A 75 4.72 8.97 -18.77
C ARG A 75 3.25 8.86 -19.17
N SER A 76 2.68 7.68 -18.93
CA SER A 76 1.27 7.37 -19.02
C SER A 76 0.60 7.39 -17.64
N LEU A 77 -0.35 8.31 -17.45
CA LEU A 77 -1.17 8.37 -16.23
C LEU A 77 -1.96 7.07 -15.99
N LEU A 78 -2.27 6.31 -17.05
CA LEU A 78 -2.93 5.00 -16.94
C LEU A 78 -2.00 4.00 -16.25
N VAL A 79 -0.74 3.96 -16.66
CA VAL A 79 0.26 3.05 -16.09
C VAL A 79 0.53 3.40 -14.63
N GLU A 80 0.59 4.69 -14.29
CA GLU A 80 0.69 5.13 -12.88
C GLU A 80 -0.53 4.72 -12.06
N ALA A 81 -1.74 4.89 -12.59
CA ALA A 81 -2.97 4.49 -11.92
C ALA A 81 -3.01 2.96 -11.67
N VAL A 82 -2.55 2.14 -12.62
CA VAL A 82 -2.46 0.69 -12.45
C VAL A 82 -1.42 0.32 -11.39
N MET A 83 -0.25 0.95 -11.39
CA MET A 83 0.77 0.68 -10.38
C MET A 83 0.29 1.05 -8.96
N ASP A 84 -0.46 2.14 -8.81
CA ASP A 84 -1.07 2.52 -7.53
C ASP A 84 -2.14 1.50 -7.10
N LEU A 85 -3.03 1.09 -8.00
CA LEU A 85 -4.07 0.08 -7.72
C LEU A 85 -3.46 -1.26 -7.29
N VAL A 86 -2.40 -1.73 -7.96
CA VAL A 86 -1.71 -2.97 -7.59
C VAL A 86 -1.07 -2.85 -6.21
N SER A 87 -0.44 -1.70 -5.91
CA SER A 87 0.24 -1.48 -4.63
C SER A 87 -0.77 -1.46 -3.47
N GLU A 88 -1.85 -0.69 -3.63
CA GLU A 88 -2.90 -0.54 -2.62
C GLU A 88 -3.77 -1.80 -2.49
N GLY A 89 -4.04 -2.49 -3.60
CA GLY A 89 -4.79 -3.75 -3.62
C GLY A 89 -4.04 -4.87 -2.90
N ALA A 90 -2.75 -5.04 -3.17
CA ALA A 90 -1.92 -6.01 -2.45
C ALA A 90 -1.85 -5.69 -0.94
N ALA A 91 -1.78 -4.41 -0.57
CA ALA A 91 -1.81 -3.98 0.81
C ALA A 91 -3.14 -4.31 1.50
N ALA A 92 -4.27 -4.08 0.81
CA ALA A 92 -5.60 -4.41 1.31
C ALA A 92 -5.74 -5.92 1.57
N ILE A 93 -5.35 -6.75 0.60
CA ILE A 93 -5.38 -8.23 0.71
C ILE A 93 -4.55 -8.71 1.90
N GLN A 94 -3.30 -8.26 2.01
CA GLN A 94 -2.40 -8.67 3.09
C GLN A 94 -2.94 -8.27 4.47
N SER A 95 -3.47 -7.04 4.59
CA SER A 95 -4.02 -6.54 5.87
C SER A 95 -5.30 -7.24 6.33
N CYS A 96 -6.01 -7.88 5.39
CA CYS A 96 -7.27 -8.58 5.63
C CYS A 96 -7.10 -10.11 5.76
N ALA A 97 -5.94 -10.66 5.39
CA ALA A 97 -5.71 -12.11 5.28
C ALA A 97 -5.99 -12.90 6.56
N ASN A 98 -5.79 -12.29 7.73
CA ASN A 98 -5.99 -12.94 9.03
C ASN A 98 -7.29 -12.51 9.74
N GLN A 99 -8.21 -11.84 9.04
CA GLN A 99 -9.48 -11.40 9.63
C GLN A 99 -10.55 -12.49 9.51
N GLN A 100 -11.33 -12.65 10.58
CA GLN A 100 -12.36 -13.69 10.68
C GLN A 100 -13.47 -13.52 9.61
N ASP A 101 -13.80 -12.26 9.27
CA ASP A 101 -14.70 -11.89 8.18
C ASP A 101 -13.93 -11.17 7.05
N MET A 102 -13.05 -11.92 6.36
CA MET A 102 -12.14 -11.38 5.35
C MET A 102 -12.85 -10.64 4.20
N VAL A 103 -13.96 -11.17 3.69
CA VAL A 103 -14.67 -10.63 2.51
C VAL A 103 -15.17 -9.19 2.74
N PRO A 104 -16.03 -8.90 3.73
CA PRO A 104 -16.52 -7.54 3.95
C PRO A 104 -15.39 -6.58 4.36
N ALA A 105 -14.36 -7.07 5.05
CA ALA A 105 -13.19 -6.27 5.37
C ALA A 105 -12.39 -5.88 4.12
N LEU A 106 -12.20 -6.82 3.19
CA LEU A 106 -11.49 -6.59 1.94
C LEU A 106 -12.26 -5.63 1.04
N GLU A 107 -13.59 -5.79 0.91
CA GLU A 107 -14.44 -4.87 0.16
C GLU A 107 -14.29 -3.44 0.68
N LYS A 108 -14.46 -3.25 2.00
CA LYS A 108 -14.31 -1.94 2.64
C LYS A 108 -12.90 -1.35 2.45
N ARG A 109 -11.87 -2.20 2.44
CA ARG A 109 -10.46 -1.77 2.35
C ARG A 109 -10.00 -1.50 0.92
N ALA A 110 -10.50 -2.25 -0.06
CA ALA A 110 -10.15 -2.10 -1.46
C ALA A 110 -10.92 -0.98 -2.15
N LEU A 111 -12.13 -0.66 -1.66
CA LEU A 111 -13.01 0.35 -2.27
C LEU A 111 -12.31 1.72 -2.52
N PRO A 112 -11.55 2.30 -1.57
CA PRO A 112 -10.87 3.58 -1.81
C PRO A 112 -9.84 3.53 -2.95
N ALA A 113 -9.11 2.43 -3.09
CA ALA A 113 -8.12 2.25 -4.15
C ALA A 113 -8.79 2.09 -5.52
N ILE A 114 -9.92 1.36 -5.56
CA ILE A 114 -10.75 1.21 -6.75
C ILE A 114 -11.36 2.57 -7.15
N ASP A 115 -11.90 3.32 -6.20
CA ASP A 115 -12.46 4.66 -6.44
C ASP A 115 -11.39 5.63 -6.97
N ALA A 116 -10.19 5.64 -6.38
CA ALA A 116 -9.07 6.44 -6.86
C ALA A 116 -8.67 6.08 -8.28
N PHE A 117 -8.62 4.78 -8.59
CA PHE A 117 -8.33 4.28 -9.94
C PHE A 117 -9.40 4.70 -10.95
N LEU A 118 -10.68 4.52 -10.64
CA LEU A 118 -11.80 4.93 -11.48
C LEU A 118 -11.80 6.44 -11.74
N ASN A 119 -11.47 7.24 -10.73
CA ASN A 119 -11.33 8.69 -10.88
C ASN A 119 -10.18 9.06 -11.83
N LYS A 120 -9.03 8.38 -11.76
CA LYS A 120 -7.92 8.58 -12.70
C LYS A 120 -8.30 8.17 -14.12
N LEU A 121 -9.01 7.05 -14.29
CA LEU A 121 -9.55 6.64 -15.59
C LEU A 121 -10.54 7.66 -16.16
N ARG A 122 -11.42 8.21 -15.33
CA ARG A 122 -12.34 9.25 -15.74
C ARG A 122 -11.60 10.49 -16.24
N LEU A 123 -10.56 10.94 -15.52
CA LEU A 123 -9.73 12.07 -15.95
C LEU A 123 -9.06 11.80 -17.30
N LEU A 124 -8.55 10.58 -17.51
CA LEU A 124 -7.98 10.16 -18.79
C LEU A 124 -9.01 10.19 -19.92
N SER A 125 -10.23 9.71 -19.68
CA SER A 125 -11.30 9.73 -20.68
C SER A 125 -11.75 11.13 -21.07
N LEU A 126 -11.69 12.08 -20.12
CA LEU A 126 -11.97 13.50 -20.37
C LEU A 126 -10.83 14.18 -21.12
N ALA A 127 -9.57 13.87 -20.78
CA ALA A 127 -8.39 14.43 -21.44
C ALA A 127 -8.19 13.93 -22.87
N ALA A 128 -8.64 12.71 -23.18
CA ALA A 128 -8.53 12.11 -24.51
C ALA A 128 -9.54 12.65 -25.54
N GLY A 129 -10.39 13.61 -25.17
CA GLY A 129 -11.39 14.20 -26.09
C GLY A 129 -12.43 13.20 -26.58
N THR A 130 -12.57 12.04 -25.95
CA THR A 130 -13.67 11.11 -26.20
C THR A 130 -14.91 11.62 -25.48
N ASP A 131 -15.57 12.58 -26.11
CA ASP A 131 -16.92 12.99 -25.80
C ASP A 131 -17.87 11.84 -26.16
N ARG A 132 -17.94 10.86 -25.25
CA ARG A 132 -19.04 9.90 -25.07
C ARG A 132 -18.77 9.10 -23.78
N PRO A 133 -19.10 9.64 -22.60
CA PRO A 133 -19.45 8.77 -21.50
C PRO A 133 -20.65 7.95 -21.98
N SER A 134 -20.53 6.63 -22.13
CA SER A 134 -21.72 5.78 -22.12
C SER A 134 -22.40 6.07 -20.79
N PRO A 135 -23.64 6.61 -20.77
CA PRO A 135 -24.28 7.13 -19.56
C PRO A 135 -24.59 6.04 -18.52
N ASP A 136 -24.33 4.77 -18.84
CA ASP A 136 -24.87 3.63 -18.12
C ASP A 136 -23.90 3.05 -17.06
N ILE A 137 -22.57 3.20 -17.23
CA ILE A 137 -21.60 2.44 -16.39
C ILE A 137 -21.72 2.80 -14.90
N GLY A 138 -21.94 4.08 -14.58
CA GLY A 138 -22.12 4.53 -13.20
C GLY A 138 -23.49 4.20 -12.58
N GLN A 139 -24.45 3.80 -13.40
CA GLN A 139 -25.77 3.32 -12.97
C GLN A 139 -25.73 1.79 -12.81
N THR A 140 -25.14 1.07 -13.78
CA THR A 140 -24.90 -0.37 -13.70
C THR A 140 -24.05 -0.74 -12.48
N LEU A 141 -23.00 0.01 -12.16
CA LEU A 141 -22.20 -0.22 -10.95
C LEU A 141 -22.97 0.06 -9.66
N ARG A 142 -23.89 1.04 -9.65
CA ARG A 142 -24.75 1.33 -8.49
C ARG A 142 -25.81 0.25 -8.29
N GLU A 143 -26.36 -0.31 -9.36
CA GLU A 143 -27.29 -1.43 -9.33
C GLU A 143 -26.61 -2.73 -8.87
N TYR A 144 -25.37 -2.98 -9.28
CA TYR A 144 -24.58 -4.14 -8.83
C TYR A 144 -24.06 -4.03 -7.40
N LEU A 145 -23.81 -2.82 -6.90
CA LEU A 145 -23.28 -2.57 -5.55
C LEU A 145 -24.39 -2.31 -4.51
N GLN A 146 -25.67 -2.34 -4.89
CA GLN A 146 -26.73 -2.42 -3.89
C GLN A 146 -26.64 -3.76 -3.15
N PRO A 147 -26.64 -3.76 -1.81
CA PRO A 147 -26.61 -5.01 -1.06
C PRO A 147 -27.83 -5.84 -1.44
N LEU A 148 -27.61 -7.12 -1.77
CA LEU A 148 -28.65 -8.14 -1.87
C LEU A 148 -29.38 -8.23 -0.52
N ASP A 149 -30.34 -7.35 -0.30
CA ASP A 149 -31.16 -7.38 0.89
C ASP A 149 -32.06 -8.60 0.81
N LYS A 150 -31.90 -9.45 1.83
CA LYS A 150 -32.58 -10.72 1.99
C LYS A 150 -34.06 -10.43 2.21
N SER A 151 -34.91 -10.71 1.22
CA SER A 151 -36.33 -10.99 1.48
C SER A 151 -36.99 -11.71 0.30
N SER A 152 -36.65 -12.98 0.11
CA SER A 152 -37.58 -13.94 -0.50
C SER A 152 -38.28 -14.70 0.62
N ARG A 153 -39.43 -14.18 1.03
CA ARG A 153 -40.56 -14.94 1.56
C ARG A 153 -41.76 -14.62 0.69
#